data_AF-A0A9X4L0X8-F1
#
_entry.id   AF-A0A9X4L0X8-F1
#
_cell.length_a   1.000
_cell.length_b   1.000
_cell.length_c   1.000
_cell.angle_alpha   90.00
_cell.angle_beta   90.00
_cell.angle_gamma   90.00
#
_symmetry.space_group_name_H-M   'P 1'
#
loop_
_entity.id
_entity.type
_entity.pdbx_description
1 polymer ?
#
loop_
_entity_poly.entity_id
_entity_poly.type
_entity_poly.pdbx_seq_one_letter_code
_entity_poly.pdbx_strand_id
1 'polypeptide(L)'
;MTPGREPDDIPVIAGFEYESGGKNGGGESTSRAGDDKRPLVSAADSAGRRELAASVAAAFGGSANISSIDACITRLRLTVNDERLVDDLELKRLGALGVIRLGKGSVQAVFGMEAEKLKDQIKAIL
;
A
#
# COMPACT_ATOMS: atom_id res chain seq x y z
N MET A 1 20.04 -29.66 -25.52
CA MET A 1 20.67 -28.36 -25.86
C MET A 1 19.53 -27.43 -26.20
N THR A 2 19.27 -26.45 -25.35
CA THR A 2 17.99 -25.72 -25.20
C THR A 2 17.73 -24.75 -26.36
N PRO A 3 16.68 -24.95 -27.18
CA PRO A 3 16.24 -23.94 -28.13
C PRO A 3 14.99 -23.22 -27.58
N GLY A 4 15.20 -21.95 -27.21
CA GLY A 4 14.24 -20.84 -27.33
C GLY A 4 12.83 -21.02 -26.76
N ARG A 5 12.62 -20.51 -25.54
CA ARG A 5 11.28 -20.13 -25.07
C ARG A 5 10.65 -19.16 -26.06
N GLU A 6 9.51 -19.55 -26.62
CA GLU A 6 8.59 -18.64 -27.33
C GLU A 6 8.07 -17.57 -26.34
N PRO A 7 8.11 -16.28 -26.68
CA PRO A 7 7.69 -15.20 -25.79
C PRO A 7 6.17 -14.94 -25.74
N ASP A 8 5.31 -15.81 -26.30
CA ASP A 8 3.89 -15.47 -26.53
C ASP A 8 2.87 -16.05 -25.53
N ASP A 9 3.31 -16.76 -24.48
CA ASP A 9 2.39 -17.25 -23.44
C ASP A 9 2.85 -16.82 -22.04
N ILE A 10 2.92 -15.50 -21.85
CA ILE A 10 2.80 -14.93 -20.51
C ILE A 10 1.30 -14.73 -20.29
N PRO A 11 0.64 -15.51 -19.42
CA PRO A 11 -0.75 -15.24 -19.09
C PRO A 11 -0.83 -13.84 -18.48
N VAL A 12 -1.53 -12.96 -19.19
CA VAL A 12 -1.89 -11.62 -18.76
C VAL A 12 -2.70 -11.75 -17.47
N ILE A 13 -2.02 -11.69 -16.33
CA ILE A 13 -2.69 -11.33 -15.08
C ILE A 13 -3.15 -9.89 -15.25
N ALA A 14 -4.46 -9.71 -15.38
CA ALA A 14 -5.07 -8.38 -15.47
C ALA A 14 -4.65 -7.53 -14.26
N GLY A 15 -3.89 -6.47 -14.51
CA GLY A 15 -3.60 -5.42 -13.54
C GLY A 15 -2.18 -5.35 -12.95
N PHE A 16 -1.13 -5.58 -13.75
CA PHE A 16 0.22 -5.19 -13.34
C PHE A 16 0.97 -4.53 -14.50
N GLU A 17 0.80 -3.21 -14.65
CA GLU A 17 1.59 -2.39 -15.57
C GLU A 17 3.03 -2.28 -15.02
N TYR A 18 3.99 -2.74 -15.83
CA TYR A 18 5.40 -2.42 -15.66
C TYR A 18 5.73 -1.31 -16.67
N GLU A 19 5.88 -0.08 -16.22
CA GLU A 19 6.41 1.00 -17.06
C GLU A 19 7.89 1.19 -16.76
N SER A 20 8.71 0.76 -17.72
CA SER A 20 10.11 1.14 -17.84
C SER A 20 10.21 2.19 -18.95
N GLY A 21 10.56 3.43 -18.61
CA GLY A 21 10.76 4.49 -19.59
C GLY A 21 11.13 5.82 -18.94
N GLY A 22 12.36 6.28 -19.15
CA GLY A 22 12.89 7.52 -18.58
C GLY A 22 12.88 8.74 -19.52
N LYS A 23 13.25 9.88 -18.90
CA LYS A 23 13.82 11.15 -19.43
C LYS A 23 12.92 12.39 -19.62
N ASN A 24 13.09 13.32 -18.68
CA ASN A 24 13.52 14.74 -18.78
C ASN A 24 12.80 15.78 -19.67
N GLY A 25 12.54 16.94 -19.04
CA GLY A 25 12.33 18.28 -19.63
C GLY A 25 10.97 18.86 -19.19
N GLY A 26 10.83 19.96 -18.47
CA GLY A 26 11.61 21.19 -18.36
C GLY A 26 10.68 22.35 -18.74
N GLY A 27 10.22 23.17 -17.78
CA GLY A 27 9.26 24.25 -18.03
C GLY A 27 8.97 25.08 -16.78
N GLU A 28 9.82 26.08 -16.57
CA GLU A 28 9.79 27.12 -15.54
C GLU A 28 8.71 28.20 -15.82
N SER A 29 8.41 28.99 -14.77
CA SER A 29 7.71 30.29 -14.73
C SER A 29 6.20 30.21 -14.34
N THR A 30 5.67 30.84 -13.28
CA THR A 30 6.12 31.97 -12.45
C THR A 30 5.40 32.00 -11.08
N SER A 31 6.17 32.32 -10.04
CA SER A 31 5.89 33.18 -8.87
C SER A 31 4.48 33.30 -8.26
N ARG A 32 4.36 32.87 -6.99
CA ARG A 32 3.83 33.67 -5.85
C ARG A 32 4.02 32.93 -4.51
N ALA A 33 4.61 33.65 -3.55
CA ALA A 33 4.75 33.37 -2.11
C ALA A 33 5.53 32.10 -1.71
N GLY A 34 6.67 32.32 -1.06
CA GLY A 34 7.56 31.26 -0.62
C GLY A 34 6.98 30.40 0.50
N ASP A 35 7.03 29.09 0.30
CA ASP A 35 7.01 28.07 1.35
C ASP A 35 8.12 27.08 0.99
N ASP A 36 9.37 27.41 1.40
CA ASP A 36 10.50 26.47 1.42
C ASP A 36 10.19 25.39 2.48
N LYS A 37 9.34 24.43 2.14
CA LYS A 37 9.21 23.19 2.92
C LYS A 37 10.19 22.18 2.37
N ARG A 38 11.46 22.32 2.77
CA ARG A 38 12.26 21.12 3.06
C ARG A 38 11.45 20.26 4.02
N PRO A 39 11.19 18.96 3.76
CA PRO A 39 10.55 18.15 4.78
C PRO A 39 11.58 17.90 5.89
N LEU A 40 11.64 18.83 6.85
CA LEU A 40 11.92 18.45 8.22
C LEU A 40 10.83 17.45 8.57
N VAL A 41 11.21 16.20 8.80
CA VAL A 41 10.30 15.14 9.30
C VAL A 41 9.76 15.57 10.67
N SER A 42 8.74 16.43 10.64
CA SER A 42 8.13 17.02 11.80
C SER A 42 7.26 15.96 12.47
N ALA A 43 7.25 15.93 13.80
CA ALA A 43 6.48 14.95 14.58
C ALA A 43 4.99 14.87 14.19
N ALA A 44 4.44 15.95 13.62
CA ALA A 44 3.09 16.00 13.05
C ALA A 44 2.86 15.03 11.88
N ASP A 45 3.87 14.82 11.04
CA ASP A 45 3.81 13.89 9.90
C ASP A 45 3.86 12.42 10.38
N SER A 46 4.62 12.16 11.45
CA SER A 46 4.60 10.86 12.14
C SER A 46 3.28 10.58 12.86
N ALA A 47 2.63 11.62 13.40
CA ALA A 47 1.30 11.52 14.00
C ALA A 47 0.24 11.22 12.93
N GLY A 48 0.23 11.96 11.81
CA GLY A 48 -0.71 11.72 10.71
C GLY A 48 -0.58 10.31 10.11
N ARG A 49 0.64 9.79 9.96
CA ARG A 49 0.84 8.41 9.52
C ARG A 49 0.40 7.36 10.55
N ARG A 50 0.56 7.62 11.86
CA ARG A 50 0.03 6.73 12.90
C ARG A 50 -1.50 6.69 12.88
N GLU A 51 -2.12 7.83 12.62
CA GLU A 51 -3.58 7.92 12.46
C GLU A 51 -4.03 7.15 11.22
N LEU A 52 -3.33 7.29 10.09
CA LEU A 52 -3.57 6.48 8.89
C LEU A 52 -3.46 4.98 9.19
N ALA A 53 -2.40 4.55 9.87
CA ALA A 53 -2.23 3.15 10.28
C ALA A 53 -3.37 2.67 11.19
N ALA A 54 -3.84 3.50 12.12
CA ALA A 54 -4.98 3.20 12.97
C ALA A 54 -6.28 3.08 12.17
N SER A 55 -6.52 3.98 11.22
CA SER A 55 -7.66 3.90 10.29
C SER A 55 -7.59 2.64 9.42
N VAL A 56 -6.41 2.27 8.92
CA VAL A 56 -6.23 1.05 8.14
C VAL A 56 -6.50 -0.20 8.99
N ALA A 57 -5.95 -0.25 10.21
CA ALA A 57 -6.22 -1.35 11.15
C ALA A 57 -7.71 -1.44 11.49
N ALA A 58 -8.38 -0.30 11.72
CA ALA A 58 -9.82 -0.24 11.95
C ALA A 58 -10.62 -0.71 10.73
N ALA A 59 -10.21 -0.35 9.51
CA ALA A 59 -10.81 -0.82 8.27
C ALA A 59 -10.65 -2.33 8.05
N PHE A 60 -9.66 -2.98 8.68
CA PHE A 60 -9.55 -4.45 8.71
C PHE A 60 -10.43 -5.10 9.80
N GLY A 61 -11.24 -4.33 10.53
CA GLY A 61 -12.05 -4.79 11.66
C GLY A 61 -11.39 -4.58 13.03
N GLY A 62 -10.30 -3.81 13.07
CA GLY A 62 -9.59 -3.44 14.30
C GLY A 62 -8.65 -4.53 14.84
N SER A 63 -8.00 -4.22 15.96
CA SER A 63 -7.02 -5.09 16.61
C SER A 63 -7.59 -6.44 17.04
N ALA A 64 -8.87 -6.49 17.41
CA ALA A 64 -9.55 -7.72 17.78
C ALA A 64 -9.80 -8.67 16.60
N ASN A 65 -9.87 -8.14 15.37
CA ASN A 65 -10.11 -8.95 14.18
C ASN A 65 -8.82 -9.45 13.52
N ILE A 66 -7.72 -8.70 13.65
CA ILE A 66 -6.43 -9.05 13.05
C ILE A 66 -5.75 -10.15 13.87
N SER A 67 -5.54 -11.31 13.26
CA SER A 67 -4.82 -12.45 13.84
C SER A 67 -3.31 -12.34 13.62
N SER A 68 -2.90 -11.95 12.41
CA SER A 68 -1.49 -11.76 12.07
C SER A 68 -1.34 -10.72 10.96
N ILE A 69 -0.25 -9.96 11.02
CA ILE A 69 0.08 -8.93 10.04
C ILE A 69 1.50 -9.11 9.53
N ASP A 70 1.63 -9.18 8.22
CA ASP A 70 2.87 -9.27 7.47
C ASP A 70 2.86 -8.27 6.30
N ALA A 71 4.04 -7.89 5.83
CA ALA A 71 4.16 -7.08 4.62
C ALA A 71 5.32 -7.58 3.77
N CYS A 72 5.05 -7.73 2.48
CA CYS A 72 6.04 -7.79 1.42
C CYS A 72 6.41 -6.38 0.97
N ILE A 73 7.29 -6.28 -0.04
CA ILE A 73 7.79 -5.01 -0.60
C ILE A 73 6.65 -4.06 -0.99
N THR A 74 5.59 -4.57 -1.62
CA THR A 74 4.47 -3.75 -2.12
C THR A 74 3.09 -4.14 -1.60
N ARG A 75 3.00 -5.21 -0.80
CA ARG A 75 1.73 -5.80 -0.36
C ARG A 75 1.74 -6.11 1.11
N LEU A 76 0.73 -5.62 1.82
CA LEU A 76 0.37 -6.07 3.16
C LEU A 76 -0.42 -7.38 3.07
N ARG A 77 -0.01 -8.37 3.84
CA ARG A 77 -0.69 -9.66 4.03
C ARG A 77 -1.22 -9.69 5.45
N LEU A 78 -2.54 -9.81 5.59
CA LEU A 78 -3.19 -9.87 6.88
C LEU A 78 -4.01 -11.16 6.99
N THR A 79 -3.95 -11.76 8.16
CA THR A 79 -4.89 -12.80 8.56
C THR A 79 -5.89 -12.16 9.52
N VAL A 80 -7.16 -12.24 9.19
CA VAL A 80 -8.30 -11.75 9.97
C VAL A 80 -9.20 -12.91 10.37
N ASN A 81 -9.92 -12.75 11.48
CA ASN A 81 -10.87 -13.77 11.94
C ASN A 81 -12.19 -13.69 11.17
N ASP A 82 -12.70 -12.48 10.92
CA ASP A 82 -13.92 -12.26 10.15
C ASP A 82 -13.66 -11.26 9.00
N GLU A 83 -13.74 -11.76 7.77
CA GLU A 83 -13.52 -10.97 6.56
C GLU A 83 -14.68 -10.01 6.24
N ARG A 84 -15.85 -10.17 6.88
CA ARG A 84 -17.00 -9.29 6.68
C ARG A 84 -16.84 -7.94 7.36
N LEU A 85 -15.97 -7.87 8.37
CA LEU A 85 -15.60 -6.64 9.07
C LEU A 85 -14.55 -5.83 8.31
N VAL A 86 -13.98 -6.39 7.23
CA VAL A 86 -13.02 -5.69 6.39
C VAL A 86 -13.77 -4.77 5.45
N ASP A 87 -13.34 -3.51 5.35
CA ASP A 87 -13.90 -2.49 4.48
C ASP A 87 -12.91 -2.15 3.36
N ASP A 88 -13.12 -2.70 2.15
CA ASP A 88 -12.21 -2.46 1.03
C ASP A 88 -12.29 -1.02 0.52
N LEU A 89 -13.44 -0.37 0.71
CA LEU A 89 -13.69 0.97 0.20
C LEU A 89 -12.91 1.99 1.04
N GLU A 90 -12.93 1.83 2.35
CA GLU A 90 -12.11 2.63 3.24
C GLU A 90 -10.61 2.35 3.00
N LEU A 91 -10.19 1.09 2.86
CA LEU A 91 -8.80 0.77 2.54
C LEU A 91 -8.31 1.45 1.26
N LYS A 92 -9.14 1.48 0.21
CA LYS A 92 -8.84 2.21 -1.03
C LYS A 92 -8.76 3.72 -0.82
N ARG A 93 -9.65 4.31 0.01
CA ARG A 93 -9.57 5.73 0.38
C ARG A 93 -8.31 6.08 1.16
N LEU A 94 -7.84 5.16 1.99
CA LEU A 94 -6.62 5.30 2.80
C LEU A 94 -5.34 5.07 1.99
N GLY A 95 -5.44 4.79 0.67
CA GLY A 95 -4.30 4.68 -0.23
C GLY A 95 -3.98 3.26 -0.70
N ALA A 96 -4.83 2.26 -0.42
CA ALA A 96 -4.68 0.96 -1.04
C ALA A 96 -5.00 1.05 -2.53
N LEU A 97 -4.05 0.64 -3.36
CA LEU A 97 -4.23 0.47 -4.81
C LEU A 97 -5.22 -0.67 -5.11
N GLY A 98 -5.28 -1.67 -4.23
CA GLY A 98 -6.20 -2.78 -4.34
C GLY A 98 -6.24 -3.62 -3.08
N VAL A 99 -7.39 -4.25 -2.85
CA VAL A 99 -7.59 -5.20 -1.75
C VAL A 99 -8.05 -6.53 -2.37
N ILE A 100 -7.42 -7.60 -1.93
CA ILE A 100 -7.59 -8.96 -2.44
C ILE A 100 -7.97 -9.83 -1.25
N ARG A 101 -9.19 -10.36 -1.28
CA ARG A 101 -9.69 -11.32 -0.29
C ARG A 101 -9.48 -12.72 -0.84
N LEU A 102 -8.64 -13.51 -0.19
CA LEU A 102 -8.37 -14.91 -0.57
C LEU A 102 -9.37 -15.88 0.06
N GLY A 103 -10.22 -15.39 0.97
CA GLY A 103 -11.11 -16.20 1.80
C GLY A 103 -10.36 -16.91 2.93
N LYS A 104 -11.11 -17.60 3.81
CA LYS A 104 -10.57 -18.28 5.00
C LYS A 104 -9.83 -17.32 5.95
N GLY A 105 -10.28 -16.07 6.01
CA GLY A 105 -9.64 -15.05 6.84
C GLY A 105 -8.31 -14.52 6.30
N SER A 106 -7.94 -14.79 5.05
CA SER A 106 -6.73 -14.25 4.44
C SER A 106 -7.05 -13.06 3.54
N VAL A 107 -6.49 -11.88 3.86
CA VAL A 107 -6.70 -10.64 3.10
C VAL A 107 -5.36 -10.02 2.75
N GLN A 108 -5.24 -9.45 1.55
CA GLN A 108 -4.05 -8.75 1.12
C GLN A 108 -4.43 -7.36 0.61
N ALA A 109 -3.63 -6.36 0.95
CA ALA A 109 -3.82 -5.01 0.45
C ALA A 109 -2.52 -4.50 -0.17
N VAL A 110 -2.63 -3.85 -1.33
CA VAL A 110 -1.49 -3.35 -2.10
C VAL A 110 -1.37 -1.86 -1.81
N PHE A 111 -0.33 -1.46 -1.08
CA PHE A 111 -0.03 -0.05 -0.74
C PHE A 111 1.24 0.45 -1.43
N GLY A 112 1.87 -0.37 -2.28
CA GLY A 112 3.14 -0.02 -2.92
C GLY A 112 4.28 0.08 -1.90
N MET A 113 5.26 0.96 -2.16
CA MET A 113 6.45 1.15 -1.32
C MET A 113 6.15 1.58 0.13
N GLU A 114 4.91 2.01 0.40
CA GLU A 114 4.48 2.40 1.74
C GLU A 114 4.03 1.21 2.60
N ALA A 115 3.84 0.02 2.01
CA ALA A 115 3.34 -1.17 2.70
C ALA A 115 4.20 -1.57 3.92
N GLU A 116 5.53 -1.53 3.81
CA GLU A 116 6.43 -1.87 4.93
C GLU A 116 6.30 -0.88 6.10
N LYS A 117 6.27 0.42 5.80
CA LYS A 117 6.11 1.46 6.84
C LYS A 117 4.75 1.32 7.52
N LEU A 118 3.70 1.13 6.73
CA LEU A 118 2.35 1.02 7.24
C LEU A 118 2.20 -0.21 8.15
N LYS A 119 2.82 -1.35 7.80
CA LYS A 119 2.88 -2.54 8.65
C LYS A 119 3.57 -2.28 9.98
N ASP A 120 4.71 -1.59 9.97
CA ASP A 120 5.43 -1.27 11.21
C ASP A 120 4.58 -0.38 12.13
N GLN A 121 3.90 0.61 11.55
CA GLN A 121 3.01 1.50 12.28
C GLN A 121 1.77 0.79 12.83
N ILE A 122 1.14 -0.08 12.04
CA ILE A 122 0.02 -0.91 12.50
C ILE A 122 0.50 -1.83 13.63
N LYS A 123 1.68 -2.43 13.50
CA LYS A 123 2.25 -3.28 14.55
C LYS A 123 2.63 -2.50 15.81
N ALA A 124 2.94 -1.21 15.70
CA ALA A 124 3.23 -0.36 16.84
C ALA A 124 1.98 0.11 17.62
N ILE A 125 0.78 -0.05 17.05
CA ILE A 125 -0.50 0.31 17.69
C ILE A 125 -1.33 -0.91 18.12
N LEU A 126 -1.01 -2.11 17.61
CA LEU A 126 -1.58 -3.40 18.01
C LEU A 126 -0.87 -3.95 19.25
#